data_AF-A0A0L7QRT2-F1
#
_entry.id   AF-A0A0L7QRT2-F1
#
_cell.length_a   1.000
_cell.length_b   1.000
_cell.length_c   1.000
_cell.angle_alpha   90.00
_cell.angle_beta   90.00
_cell.angle_gamma   90.00
#
_symmetry.space_group_name_H-M   'P 1'
#
loop_
_entity.id
_entity.type
_entity.pdbx_description
1 polymer ?
#
loop_
_entity_poly.entity_id
_entity_poly.type
_entity_poly.pdbx_seq_one_letter_code
_entity_poly.pdbx_strand_id
1 'polypeptide(L)'
;MASSELQKRKLEEYEMQLFNFHSRAVYATLENIISERIYCTIQKMCETIQKSYQLNSESVAVLKSNQKHLEKAYCKGAMPHLENIKNVVNKYVTVPSNVLLEEDKHQRTQYSDTEFQNIKQNLEDLQGRAKRATVLNAILKEELQILEQFPIVEDNVNEMCNIVKNDLKYPDINDKLHQLVENYKESASSLFGTTSITDKTKYNTADNLMCKDFDLNDLEIEEKEPSILSN
;
A
#
# COMPACT_ATOMS: atom_id res chain seq x y z
N MET A 1 39.74 5.76 -36.92
CA MET A 1 39.02 6.94 -37.49
C MET A 1 37.53 6.96 -37.12
N ALA A 2 36.78 5.86 -37.22
CA ALA A 2 35.35 5.84 -36.87
C ALA A 2 35.05 6.22 -35.40
N SER A 3 35.87 5.74 -34.45
CA SER A 3 35.68 6.02 -33.01
C SER A 3 35.86 7.51 -32.65
N SER A 4 36.86 8.18 -33.22
CA SER A 4 37.12 9.61 -32.96
C SER A 4 36.03 10.52 -33.52
N GLU A 5 35.43 10.14 -34.64
CA GLU A 5 34.36 10.94 -35.24
C GLU A 5 33.04 10.78 -34.49
N LEU A 6 32.76 9.56 -34.02
CA LEU A 6 31.62 9.30 -33.16
C LEU A 6 31.72 10.08 -31.84
N GLN A 7 32.91 10.16 -31.25
CA GLN A 7 33.12 10.95 -30.03
C GLN A 7 32.94 12.45 -30.27
N LYS A 8 33.39 12.97 -31.43
CA LYS A 8 33.12 14.37 -31.82
C LYS A 8 31.63 14.65 -31.94
N ARG A 9 30.86 13.76 -32.60
CA ARG A 9 29.40 13.92 -32.74
C ARG A 9 28.69 13.95 -31.39
N LYS A 10 29.10 13.10 -30.44
CA LYS A 10 28.55 13.12 -29.07
C LYS A 10 28.81 14.45 -28.35
N LEU A 11 29.99 15.04 -28.54
CA LEU A 11 30.29 16.36 -27.97
C LEU A 11 29.47 17.45 -28.64
N GLU A 12 29.31 17.40 -29.97
CA GLU A 12 28.47 18.33 -30.72
C GLU A 12 26.99 18.25 -30.29
N GLU A 13 26.47 17.06 -29.98
CA GLU A 13 25.13 16.88 -29.42
C GLU A 13 24.99 17.60 -28.06
N TYR A 14 26.01 17.49 -27.21
CA TYR A 14 26.04 18.15 -25.90
C TYR A 14 26.14 19.67 -26.00
N GLU A 15 26.95 20.17 -26.93
CA GLU A 15 27.00 21.60 -27.28
C GLU A 15 25.65 22.09 -27.78
N MET A 16 24.97 21.29 -28.60
CA MET A 16 23.66 21.62 -29.16
C MET A 16 22.56 21.66 -28.10
N GLN A 17 22.63 20.82 -27.07
CA GLN A 17 21.70 20.90 -25.92
C GLN A 17 21.87 22.22 -25.15
N LEU A 18 23.12 22.63 -24.89
CA LEU A 18 23.38 23.87 -24.14
C LEU A 18 23.13 25.14 -24.95
N PHE A 19 23.61 25.19 -26.19
CA PHE A 19 23.67 26.43 -26.99
C PHE A 19 22.67 26.47 -28.15
N ASN A 20 22.00 25.36 -28.47
CA ASN A 20 21.22 25.17 -29.71
C ASN A 20 22.04 25.25 -31.02
N PHE A 21 23.36 25.28 -30.92
CA PHE A 21 24.29 25.21 -32.03
C PHE A 21 25.57 24.51 -31.59
N HIS A 22 26.32 23.94 -32.53
CA HIS A 22 27.60 23.29 -32.25
C HIS A 22 28.78 24.12 -32.78
N SER A 23 29.95 23.96 -32.16
CA SER A 23 31.21 24.65 -32.47
C SER A 23 31.58 24.60 -33.96
N ARG A 24 31.40 23.44 -34.61
CA ARG A 24 31.64 23.29 -36.06
C ARG A 24 30.76 24.20 -36.94
N ALA A 25 29.51 24.45 -36.56
CA ALA A 25 28.60 25.31 -37.32
C ALA A 25 29.04 26.77 -37.20
N VAL A 26 29.43 27.19 -35.99
CA VAL A 26 29.97 28.53 -35.74
C VAL A 26 31.26 28.76 -36.53
N TYR A 27 32.15 27.77 -36.56
CA TYR A 27 33.37 27.86 -37.37
C TYR A 27 33.07 27.95 -38.87
N ALA A 28 32.18 27.11 -39.39
CA ALA A 28 31.81 27.12 -40.81
C ALA A 28 31.14 28.44 -41.24
N THR A 29 30.29 29.03 -40.37
CA THR A 29 29.70 30.34 -40.67
C THR A 29 30.74 31.45 -40.65
N LEU A 30 31.68 31.46 -39.71
CA LEU A 30 32.80 32.39 -39.69
C LEU A 30 33.68 32.27 -40.94
N GLU A 31 34.01 31.05 -41.36
CA GLU A 31 34.78 30.78 -42.57
C GLU A 31 34.08 31.32 -43.82
N ASN A 32 32.77 31.08 -43.93
CA ASN A 32 31.95 31.60 -45.02
C ASN A 32 31.91 33.14 -45.03
N ILE A 33 31.67 33.78 -43.88
CA ILE A 33 31.63 35.24 -43.76
C ILE A 33 32.96 35.85 -44.17
N ILE A 34 34.09 35.29 -43.73
CA ILE A 34 35.42 35.79 -44.07
C ILE A 34 35.68 35.64 -45.57
N SER A 35 35.38 34.47 -46.13
CA SER A 35 35.54 34.18 -47.55
C SER A 35 34.70 35.13 -48.40
N GLU A 36 33.42 35.30 -48.07
CA GLU A 36 32.51 36.23 -48.74
C GLU A 36 33.05 37.67 -48.70
N ARG A 37 33.57 38.10 -47.54
CA ARG A 37 34.13 39.44 -47.39
C ARG A 37 35.36 39.66 -48.26
N ILE A 38 36.23 38.65 -48.40
CA ILE A 38 37.37 38.67 -49.32
C ILE A 38 36.88 38.81 -50.76
N TYR A 39 35.94 37.96 -51.20
CA TYR A 39 35.37 38.00 -52.56
C TYR A 39 34.73 39.35 -52.86
N CYS A 40 33.84 39.85 -51.98
CA CYS A 40 33.17 41.14 -52.17
C CYS A 40 34.17 42.32 -52.23
N THR A 41 35.25 42.28 -51.45
CA THR A 41 36.24 43.36 -51.43
C THR A 41 37.06 43.38 -52.71
N ILE A 42 37.51 42.21 -53.16
CA ILE A 42 38.28 42.05 -54.41
C ILE A 42 37.39 42.38 -55.62
N GLN A 43 36.14 41.96 -55.61
CA GLN A 43 35.17 42.30 -56.65
C GLN A 43 34.94 43.82 -56.73
N LYS A 44 34.67 44.49 -55.60
CA LYS A 44 34.51 45.95 -55.55
C LYS A 44 35.76 46.68 -56.05
N MET A 45 36.95 46.19 -55.69
CA MET A 45 38.21 46.73 -56.18
C MET A 45 38.32 46.61 -57.71
N CYS A 46 38.00 45.44 -58.27
CA CYS A 46 38.03 45.23 -59.73
C CYS A 46 36.98 46.08 -60.45
N GLU A 47 35.77 46.19 -59.91
CA GLU A 47 34.71 47.04 -60.46
C GLU A 47 35.12 48.52 -60.47
N THR A 48 35.76 49.01 -59.40
CA THR A 48 36.25 50.39 -59.32
C THR A 48 37.37 50.64 -60.32
N ILE A 49 38.31 49.71 -60.49
CA ILE A 49 39.38 49.80 -61.51
C ILE A 49 38.77 49.84 -62.91
N GLN A 50 37.79 48.98 -63.19
CA GLN A 50 37.12 48.95 -64.49
C GLN A 50 36.38 50.27 -64.80
N LYS A 51 35.69 50.84 -63.80
CA LYS A 51 34.96 52.11 -63.95
C LYS A 51 35.87 53.31 -64.10
N SER A 52 36.98 53.36 -63.36
CA SER A 52 37.89 54.52 -63.33
C SER A 52 38.78 54.61 -64.57
N TYR A 53 39.23 53.49 -65.12
CA TYR A 53 40.19 53.46 -66.23
C TYR A 53 39.58 53.13 -67.61
N GLN A 54 38.26 52.92 -67.72
CA GLN A 54 37.57 52.59 -68.98
C GLN A 54 38.32 51.54 -69.81
N LEU A 55 38.57 50.40 -69.18
CA LEU A 55 39.43 49.32 -69.72
C LEU A 55 38.89 48.73 -71.03
N ASN A 56 39.79 48.42 -71.96
CA ASN A 56 39.47 47.69 -73.19
C ASN A 56 39.17 46.20 -72.90
N SER A 57 38.57 45.49 -73.87
CA SER A 57 38.15 44.08 -73.69
C SER A 57 39.27 43.14 -73.22
N GLU A 58 40.49 43.33 -73.74
CA GLU A 58 41.66 42.51 -73.40
C GLU A 58 42.15 42.77 -71.96
N SER A 59 42.22 44.02 -71.54
CA SER A 59 42.59 44.38 -70.16
C SER A 59 41.53 43.98 -69.13
N VAL A 60 40.24 43.92 -69.51
CA VAL A 60 39.18 43.35 -68.67
C VAL A 60 39.39 41.84 -68.47
N ALA A 61 39.83 41.11 -69.50
CA ALA A 61 40.13 39.68 -69.38
C ALA A 61 41.33 39.43 -68.44
N VAL A 62 42.38 40.24 -68.56
CA VAL A 62 43.54 40.20 -67.65
C VAL A 62 43.12 40.54 -66.22
N LEU A 63 42.30 41.56 -66.01
CA LEU A 63 41.80 41.95 -64.69
C LEU A 63 41.00 40.83 -64.03
N LYS A 64 40.12 40.14 -64.77
CA LYS A 64 39.37 38.97 -64.26
C LYS A 64 40.28 37.79 -63.92
N SER A 65 41.35 37.56 -64.68
CA SER A 65 42.34 36.53 -64.36
C SER A 65 43.08 36.86 -63.06
N ASN A 66 43.53 38.12 -62.92
CA ASN A 66 44.19 38.63 -61.72
C ASN A 66 43.26 38.60 -60.51
N GLN A 67 41.97 38.91 -60.68
CA GLN A 67 40.95 38.80 -59.65
C GLN A 67 40.93 37.40 -59.03
N LYS A 68 40.81 36.35 -59.85
CA LYS A 68 40.81 34.96 -59.39
C LYS A 68 42.10 34.57 -58.69
N HIS A 69 43.24 35.08 -59.18
CA HIS A 69 44.54 34.81 -58.57
C HIS A 69 44.64 35.46 -57.18
N LEU A 70 44.13 36.70 -57.06
CA LEU A 70 44.09 37.45 -55.81
C LEU A 70 43.17 36.80 -54.79
N GLU A 71 41.97 36.39 -55.20
CA GLU A 71 41.02 35.65 -54.36
C GLU A 71 41.66 34.39 -53.79
N LYS A 72 42.31 33.58 -54.65
CA LYS A 72 42.99 32.36 -54.21
C LYS A 72 44.15 32.65 -53.25
N ALA A 73 44.93 33.69 -53.51
CA ALA A 73 46.05 34.07 -52.64
C ALA A 73 45.58 34.53 -51.26
N TYR A 74 44.56 35.39 -51.20
CA TYR A 74 44.01 35.89 -49.94
C TYR A 74 43.29 34.80 -49.13
N CYS A 75 42.48 33.94 -49.78
CA CYS A 75 41.86 32.81 -49.10
C CYS A 75 42.91 31.85 -48.52
N LYS A 76 43.98 31.56 -49.28
CA LYS A 76 45.08 30.71 -48.80
C LYS A 76 45.86 31.36 -47.66
N GLY A 77 46.08 32.67 -47.72
CA GLY A 77 46.70 33.45 -46.64
C GLY A 77 45.85 33.54 -45.38
N ALA A 78 44.52 33.47 -45.50
CA ALA A 78 43.60 33.49 -44.37
C ALA A 78 43.51 32.14 -43.62
N MET A 79 43.82 31.01 -44.26
CA MET A 79 43.67 29.67 -43.65
C MET A 79 44.38 29.48 -42.30
N PRO A 80 45.64 29.93 -42.09
CA PRO A 80 46.30 29.80 -40.79
C PRO A 80 45.59 30.58 -39.68
N HIS A 81 45.04 31.75 -40.01
CA HIS A 81 44.28 32.56 -39.06
C HIS A 81 42.91 31.94 -38.77
N LEU A 82 42.26 31.35 -39.77
CA LEU A 82 41.02 30.59 -39.59
C LEU A 82 41.22 29.40 -38.65
N GLU A 83 42.32 28.64 -38.77
CA GLU A 83 42.60 27.55 -37.83
C GLU A 83 42.84 28.04 -36.38
N ASN A 84 43.46 29.21 -36.21
CA ASN A 84 43.53 29.82 -34.88
C ASN A 84 42.15 30.22 -34.35
N ILE A 85 41.28 30.77 -35.19
CA ILE A 85 39.90 31.10 -34.81
C ILE A 85 39.14 29.85 -34.41
N LYS A 86 39.32 28.72 -35.12
CA LYS A 86 38.71 27.43 -34.77
C LYS A 86 39.10 26.99 -33.35
N ASN A 87 40.37 27.11 -32.99
CA ASN A 87 40.84 26.77 -31.65
C ASN A 87 40.21 27.66 -30.58
N VAL A 88 40.03 28.95 -30.88
CA VAL A 88 39.33 29.89 -30.00
C VAL A 88 37.85 29.51 -29.87
N VAL A 89 37.16 29.25 -30.98
CA VAL A 89 35.75 28.83 -30.98
C VAL A 89 35.57 27.56 -30.14
N ASN A 90 36.42 26.55 -30.32
CA ASN A 90 36.39 25.34 -29.50
C ASN A 90 36.59 25.66 -28.01
N LYS A 91 37.45 26.62 -27.65
CA LYS A 91 37.66 26.98 -26.24
C LYS A 91 36.42 27.57 -25.56
N TYR A 92 35.57 28.27 -26.31
CA TYR A 92 34.40 28.97 -25.75
C TYR A 92 33.07 28.25 -25.95
N VAL A 93 32.93 27.52 -27.05
CA VAL A 93 31.67 26.87 -27.43
C VAL A 93 31.66 25.40 -27.00
N THR A 94 32.81 24.76 -26.85
CA THR A 94 32.85 23.34 -26.47
C THR A 94 32.59 23.16 -24.99
N VAL A 95 31.64 22.26 -24.70
CA VAL A 95 31.37 21.80 -23.35
C VAL A 95 32.48 20.81 -22.95
N PRO A 96 33.23 21.07 -21.87
CA PRO A 96 34.25 20.14 -21.40
C PRO A 96 33.66 18.79 -21.01
N SER A 97 34.33 17.70 -21.34
CA SER A 97 33.84 16.33 -21.07
C SER A 97 33.71 15.99 -19.58
N ASN A 98 34.32 16.79 -18.70
CA ASN A 98 34.22 16.67 -17.25
C ASN A 98 33.05 17.47 -16.64
N VAL A 99 32.30 18.21 -17.44
CA VAL A 99 31.18 19.03 -17.00
C VAL A 99 29.88 18.34 -17.40
N LEU A 100 29.01 18.12 -16.42
CA LEU A 100 27.61 17.74 -16.63
C LEU A 100 26.76 19.01 -16.68
N LEU A 101 25.85 19.07 -17.65
CA LEU A 101 24.83 20.10 -17.74
C LEU A 101 23.88 20.00 -16.55
N GLU A 102 23.24 21.12 -16.22
CA GLU A 102 22.24 21.20 -15.14
C GLU A 102 21.11 20.19 -15.34
N GLU A 103 20.68 19.99 -16.58
CA GLU A 103 19.64 19.05 -17.00
C GLU A 103 20.01 17.60 -16.69
N ASP A 104 21.30 17.27 -16.76
CA ASP A 104 21.83 15.92 -16.53
C ASP A 104 22.33 15.70 -15.11
N LYS A 105 22.09 16.63 -14.17
CA LYS A 105 22.51 16.44 -12.77
C LYS A 105 22.00 15.15 -12.14
N HIS A 106 20.81 14.69 -12.55
CA HIS A 106 20.24 13.42 -12.10
C HIS A 106 21.02 12.21 -12.60
N GLN A 107 21.72 12.34 -13.73
CA GLN A 107 22.60 11.30 -14.28
C GLN A 107 23.97 11.26 -13.59
N ARG A 108 24.27 12.20 -12.69
CA ARG A 108 25.52 12.16 -11.90
C ARG A 108 25.65 10.88 -11.09
N THR A 109 24.53 10.41 -10.55
CA THR A 109 24.42 9.08 -9.94
C THR A 109 23.72 8.18 -10.92
N GLN A 110 24.48 7.35 -11.62
CA GLN A 110 23.93 6.39 -12.56
C GLN A 110 23.47 5.15 -11.78
N TYR A 111 22.23 4.73 -12.02
CA TYR A 111 21.72 3.45 -11.55
C TYR A 111 21.85 2.45 -12.68
N SER A 112 22.40 1.28 -12.39
CA SER A 112 22.29 0.14 -13.30
C SER A 112 20.83 -0.30 -13.43
N ASP A 113 20.51 -0.94 -14.55
CA ASP A 113 19.17 -1.50 -14.76
C ASP A 113 18.78 -2.46 -13.64
N THR A 114 19.73 -3.23 -13.12
CA THR A 114 19.53 -4.15 -12.00
C THR A 114 19.19 -3.43 -10.70
N GLU A 115 19.88 -2.33 -10.39
CA GLU A 115 19.59 -1.51 -9.20
C GLU A 115 18.22 -0.84 -9.33
N PHE A 116 17.91 -0.33 -10.52
CA PHE A 116 16.60 0.28 -10.78
C PHE A 116 15.46 -0.72 -10.57
N GLN A 117 15.57 -1.94 -11.11
CA GLN A 117 14.56 -2.98 -10.90
C GLN A 117 14.44 -3.38 -9.42
N ASN A 118 15.55 -3.50 -8.70
CA ASN A 118 15.54 -3.80 -7.28
C ASN A 118 14.83 -2.70 -6.47
N ILE A 119 15.14 -1.42 -6.74
CA ILE A 119 14.46 -0.29 -6.10
C ILE A 119 12.96 -0.31 -6.39
N LYS A 120 12.58 -0.58 -7.65
CA LYS A 120 11.17 -0.69 -8.04
C LYS A 120 10.45 -1.81 -7.28
N GLN A 121 11.06 -2.99 -7.19
CA GLN A 121 10.47 -4.13 -6.48
C GLN A 121 10.33 -3.86 -4.98
N ASN A 122 11.33 -3.23 -4.37
CA ASN A 122 11.26 -2.83 -2.96
C ASN A 122 10.15 -1.80 -2.70
N LEU A 123 9.94 -0.86 -3.64
CA LEU A 123 8.86 0.12 -3.55
C LEU A 123 7.49 -0.56 -3.61
N GLU A 124 7.32 -1.53 -4.52
CA GLU A 124 6.08 -2.31 -4.63
C GLU A 124 5.79 -3.13 -3.37
N ASP A 125 6.80 -3.81 -2.80
CA ASP A 125 6.63 -4.53 -1.53
C ASP A 125 6.26 -3.59 -0.37
N LEU A 126 6.97 -2.46 -0.23
CA LEU A 126 6.70 -1.47 0.80
C LEU A 126 5.29 -0.89 0.67
N GLN A 127 4.83 -0.61 -0.55
CA GLN A 127 3.47 -0.14 -0.80
C GLN A 127 2.43 -1.21 -0.42
N GLY A 128 2.70 -2.48 -0.75
CA GLY A 128 1.85 -3.60 -0.35
C GLY A 128 1.78 -3.76 1.17
N ARG A 129 2.92 -3.65 1.85
CA ARG A 129 3.00 -3.68 3.32
C ARG A 129 2.27 -2.52 3.96
N ALA A 130 2.43 -1.31 3.44
CA ALA A 130 1.73 -0.13 3.92
C ALA A 130 0.20 -0.30 3.82
N LYS A 131 -0.31 -0.81 2.69
CA LYS A 131 -1.74 -1.12 2.53
C LYS A 131 -2.25 -2.12 3.57
N ARG A 132 -1.53 -3.23 3.78
CA ARG A 132 -1.89 -4.23 4.79
C ARG A 132 -1.88 -3.66 6.20
N ALA A 133 -0.87 -2.86 6.54
CA ALA A 133 -0.77 -2.19 7.83
C ALA A 133 -1.92 -1.19 8.05
N THR A 134 -2.33 -0.46 7.02
CA THR A 134 -3.49 0.44 7.09
C THR A 134 -4.78 -0.32 7.37
N VAL A 135 -5.02 -1.44 6.68
CA VAL A 135 -6.19 -2.29 6.92
C VAL A 135 -6.18 -2.85 8.34
N LEU A 136 -5.04 -3.39 8.78
CA LEU A 136 -4.89 -3.91 10.15
C LEU A 136 -5.15 -2.82 11.19
N ASN A 137 -4.59 -1.62 11.01
CA ASN A 137 -4.83 -0.50 11.92
C ASN A 137 -6.30 -0.05 11.94
N ALA A 138 -7.04 -0.20 10.83
CA ALA A 138 -8.47 0.09 10.82
C ALA A 138 -9.26 -0.94 11.64
N ILE A 139 -8.95 -2.24 11.46
CA ILE A 139 -9.57 -3.33 12.23
C ILE A 139 -9.27 -3.18 13.72
N LEU A 140 -8.01 -2.94 14.10
CA LEU A 140 -7.64 -2.76 15.51
C LEU A 140 -8.36 -1.56 16.15
N LYS A 141 -8.63 -0.50 15.40
CA LYS A 141 -9.42 0.64 15.88
C LYS A 141 -10.89 0.27 16.08
N GLU A 142 -11.45 -0.53 15.18
CA GLU A 142 -12.81 -1.06 15.32
C GLU A 142 -12.93 -1.98 16.55
N GLU A 143 -11.98 -2.91 16.73
CA GLU A 143 -11.92 -3.78 17.92
C GLU A 143 -11.81 -2.97 19.22
N LEU A 144 -10.98 -1.93 19.22
CA LEU A 144 -10.85 -1.04 20.37
C LEU A 144 -12.16 -0.31 20.67
N GLN A 145 -12.86 0.18 19.63
CA GLN A 145 -14.17 0.81 19.78
C GLN A 145 -15.23 -0.16 20.32
N ILE A 146 -15.19 -1.44 19.92
CA ILE A 146 -16.09 -2.49 20.44
C ILE A 146 -15.79 -2.75 21.93
N LEU A 147 -14.52 -2.85 22.30
CA LEU A 147 -14.11 -3.02 23.70
C LEU A 147 -14.53 -1.82 24.57
N GLU A 148 -14.46 -0.60 24.03
CA GLU A 148 -14.95 0.61 24.70
C GLU A 148 -16.48 0.63 24.86
N GLN A 149 -17.23 0.03 23.93
CA GLN A 149 -18.69 -0.07 24.01
C GLN A 149 -19.18 -1.14 25.01
N PHE A 150 -18.40 -2.22 25.17
CA PHE A 150 -18.70 -3.30 26.11
C PHE A 150 -17.58 -3.41 27.16
N PRO A 151 -17.42 -2.40 28.04
CA PRO A 151 -16.55 -2.58 29.18
C PRO A 151 -17.15 -3.69 30.04
N ILE A 152 -16.46 -4.82 30.14
CA ILE A 152 -16.75 -5.80 31.18
C ILE A 152 -16.33 -5.13 32.48
N VAL A 153 -17.23 -4.34 33.05
CA VAL A 153 -17.02 -3.71 34.34
C VAL A 153 -17.12 -4.81 35.38
N GLU A 154 -16.11 -4.89 36.24
CA GLU A 154 -16.07 -5.82 37.38
C GLU A 154 -17.37 -5.75 38.20
N ASP A 155 -18.00 -4.57 38.26
CA ASP A 155 -19.29 -4.31 38.88
C ASP A 155 -20.45 -5.10 38.25
N ASN A 156 -20.54 -5.19 36.91
CA ASN A 156 -21.59 -5.96 36.24
C ASN A 156 -21.42 -7.47 36.51
N VAL A 157 -20.19 -7.95 36.55
CA VAL A 157 -19.86 -9.35 36.86
C VAL A 157 -20.15 -9.66 38.33
N ASN A 158 -19.85 -8.71 39.22
CA ASN A 158 -20.16 -8.82 40.65
C ASN A 158 -21.65 -8.75 40.92
N GLU A 159 -22.41 -7.89 40.25
CA GLU A 159 -23.87 -7.84 40.33
C GLU A 159 -24.49 -9.15 39.85
N MET A 160 -24.04 -9.68 38.71
CA MET A 160 -24.49 -10.98 38.20
C MET A 160 -24.13 -12.11 39.17
N CYS A 161 -22.92 -12.13 39.73
CA CYS A 161 -22.52 -13.08 40.77
C CYS A 161 -23.36 -12.94 42.04
N ASN A 162 -23.73 -11.72 42.43
CA ASN A 162 -24.57 -11.45 43.59
C ASN A 162 -26.01 -11.90 43.35
N ILE A 163 -26.56 -11.71 42.15
CA ILE A 163 -27.88 -12.22 41.75
C ILE A 163 -27.86 -13.75 41.81
N VAL A 164 -26.87 -14.41 41.19
CA VAL A 164 -26.74 -15.88 41.27
C VAL A 164 -26.60 -16.36 42.71
N LYS A 165 -25.77 -15.69 43.53
CA LYS A 165 -25.61 -16.02 44.96
C LYS A 165 -26.88 -15.78 45.77
N ASN A 166 -27.72 -14.81 45.40
CA ASN A 166 -28.94 -14.47 46.13
C ASN A 166 -30.15 -15.26 45.64
N ASP A 167 -30.23 -15.63 44.36
CA ASP A 167 -31.28 -16.52 43.82
C ASP A 167 -31.04 -17.98 44.23
N LEU A 168 -29.78 -18.37 44.48
CA LEU A 168 -29.46 -19.62 45.20
C LEU A 168 -29.71 -19.54 46.72
N LYS A 169 -30.05 -18.36 47.28
CA LYS A 169 -30.63 -18.26 48.64
C LYS A 169 -32.15 -18.42 48.57
N TYR A 170 -32.63 -19.46 47.90
CA TYR A 170 -33.89 -20.03 48.35
C TYR A 170 -33.57 -20.73 49.68
N PRO A 171 -34.22 -20.38 50.81
CA PRO A 171 -33.99 -21.08 52.06
C PRO A 171 -34.29 -22.56 51.80
N ASP A 172 -33.30 -23.38 52.12
CA ASP A 172 -33.19 -24.78 51.73
C ASP A 172 -34.57 -25.45 51.72
N ILE A 173 -35.08 -25.67 50.50
CA ILE A 173 -36.35 -26.37 50.29
C ILE A 173 -36.27 -27.72 51.01
N ASN A 174 -35.07 -28.28 51.09
CA ASN A 174 -34.78 -29.51 51.79
C ASN A 174 -34.95 -29.38 53.30
N ASP A 175 -34.49 -28.30 53.94
CA ASP A 175 -34.73 -28.06 55.38
C ASP A 175 -36.23 -27.88 55.68
N LYS A 176 -36.97 -27.12 54.85
CA LYS A 176 -38.43 -26.99 54.99
C LYS A 176 -39.16 -28.31 54.74
N LEU A 177 -38.68 -29.13 53.80
CA LEU A 177 -39.20 -30.45 53.51
C LEU A 177 -38.92 -31.42 54.67
N HIS A 178 -37.71 -31.39 55.23
CA HIS A 178 -37.33 -32.19 56.40
C HIS A 178 -38.16 -31.80 57.62
N GLN A 179 -38.38 -30.51 57.85
CA GLN A 179 -39.24 -30.02 58.93
C GLN A 179 -40.69 -30.45 58.74
N LEU A 180 -41.20 -30.43 57.50
CA LEU A 180 -42.53 -30.94 57.18
C LEU A 180 -42.65 -32.45 57.41
N VAL A 181 -41.63 -33.22 57.02
CA VAL A 181 -41.58 -34.68 57.22
C VAL A 181 -41.51 -35.05 58.70
N GLU A 182 -40.71 -34.32 59.48
CA GLU A 182 -40.62 -34.54 60.93
C GLU A 182 -41.92 -34.13 61.64
N ASN A 183 -42.53 -33.01 61.26
CA ASN A 183 -43.86 -32.63 61.76
C ASN A 183 -44.93 -33.69 61.45
N TYR A 184 -44.89 -34.30 60.25
CA TYR A 184 -45.79 -35.40 59.88
C TYR A 184 -45.51 -36.67 60.69
N LYS A 185 -44.24 -37.00 60.93
CA LYS A 185 -43.84 -38.14 61.79
C LYS A 185 -44.28 -37.96 63.23
N GLU A 186 -44.11 -36.77 63.80
CA GLU A 186 -44.54 -36.47 65.17
C GLU A 186 -46.06 -36.55 65.30
N SER A 187 -46.79 -35.98 64.34
CA SER A 187 -48.25 -36.05 64.34
C SER A 187 -48.76 -37.48 64.11
N ALA A 188 -48.15 -38.25 63.20
CA ALA A 188 -48.44 -39.68 63.02
C ALA A 188 -48.10 -40.51 64.27
N SER A 189 -46.98 -40.21 64.94
CA SER A 189 -46.59 -40.89 66.19
C SER A 189 -47.50 -40.51 67.35
N SER A 190 -48.06 -39.30 67.37
CA SER A 190 -49.07 -38.89 68.36
C SER A 190 -50.43 -39.57 68.14
N LEU A 191 -50.78 -39.88 66.88
CA LEU A 191 -52.04 -40.51 66.50
C LEU A 191 -51.98 -42.05 66.56
N PHE A 192 -50.81 -42.65 66.33
CA PHE A 192 -50.64 -44.11 66.22
C PHE A 192 -49.62 -44.71 67.19
N GLY A 193 -48.93 -43.90 68.00
CA GLY A 193 -47.93 -44.32 68.97
C GLY A 193 -48.49 -44.66 70.34
N THR A 194 -49.40 -45.63 70.42
CA THR A 194 -49.45 -46.66 71.48
C THR A 194 -50.65 -47.56 71.22
N THR A 195 -50.34 -48.72 70.64
CA THR A 195 -51.11 -49.98 70.71
C THR A 195 -52.45 -50.02 70.00
N SER A 196 -52.41 -50.69 68.85
CA SER A 196 -53.36 -51.74 68.49
C SER A 196 -53.90 -52.47 69.72
N ILE A 197 -55.20 -52.40 69.94
CA ILE A 197 -55.95 -53.53 70.47
C ILE A 197 -57.10 -53.76 69.49
N THR A 198 -56.87 -54.77 68.67
CA THR A 198 -57.87 -55.56 67.95
C THR A 198 -59.02 -55.93 68.87
N ASP A 199 -60.23 -55.84 68.32
CA ASP A 199 -61.46 -56.33 68.90
C ASP A 199 -61.37 -57.81 69.34
N LYS A 200 -62.15 -58.13 70.39
CA LYS A 200 -62.33 -59.40 71.12
C LYS A 200 -61.41 -59.59 72.34
N THR A 201 -62.09 -59.67 73.50
CA THR A 201 -61.64 -60.15 74.83
C THR A 201 -61.15 -59.11 75.86
N LYS A 202 -62.05 -58.20 76.32
CA LYS A 202 -61.91 -57.72 77.71
C LYS A 202 -63.16 -57.33 78.51
N TYR A 203 -64.32 -56.97 77.92
CA TYR A 203 -65.47 -56.53 78.75
C TYR A 203 -66.86 -56.98 78.28
N ASN A 204 -67.00 -58.23 77.85
CA ASN A 204 -68.29 -58.93 78.01
C ASN A 204 -68.41 -59.35 79.47
N THR A 205 -69.23 -58.64 80.23
CA THR A 205 -69.83 -59.14 81.48
C THR A 205 -71.25 -58.62 81.59
N ALA A 206 -72.11 -59.05 80.66
CA ALA A 206 -73.55 -59.15 80.86
C ALA A 206 -74.12 -60.07 79.78
N ASP A 207 -74.78 -61.13 80.22
CA ASP A 207 -75.56 -62.06 79.40
C ASP A 207 -76.60 -61.35 78.52
N ASN A 208 -76.92 -62.04 77.42
CA ASN A 208 -77.93 -61.75 76.40
C ASN A 208 -77.51 -60.80 75.28
N LEU A 209 -76.98 -61.39 74.21
CA LEU A 209 -77.44 -61.15 72.84
C LEU A 209 -76.92 -62.28 71.94
N MET A 210 -77.78 -63.26 71.67
CA MET A 210 -77.58 -64.25 70.61
C MET A 210 -77.69 -63.54 69.26
N CYS A 211 -76.60 -63.38 68.51
CA CYS A 211 -76.67 -63.12 67.06
C CYS A 211 -75.42 -63.69 66.37
N LYS A 212 -75.68 -64.39 65.26
CA LYS A 212 -74.81 -65.32 64.51
C LYS A 212 -73.55 -64.68 63.92
N ASP A 213 -72.49 -65.49 63.84
CA ASP A 213 -71.30 -65.22 63.05
C ASP A 213 -71.64 -65.18 61.54
N PHE A 214 -71.25 -64.10 60.86
CA PHE A 214 -71.22 -64.00 59.39
C PHE A 214 -69.77 -64.13 58.94
N ASP A 215 -69.49 -65.14 58.12
CA ASP A 215 -68.19 -65.35 57.46
C ASP A 215 -68.20 -64.63 56.11
N LEU A 216 -67.17 -63.84 55.82
CA LEU A 216 -67.07 -62.98 54.63
C LEU A 216 -66.10 -63.54 53.59
N ASN A 217 -65.87 -64.86 53.63
CA ASN A 217 -65.24 -65.64 52.55
C ASN A 217 -66.07 -65.69 51.24
N ASP A 218 -67.17 -64.95 51.14
CA ASP A 218 -68.13 -65.02 50.03
C ASP A 218 -68.08 -63.84 49.05
N LEU A 219 -66.97 -63.09 48.95
CA LEU A 219 -66.80 -62.09 47.89
C LEU A 219 -65.37 -62.11 47.31
N GLU A 220 -65.07 -63.16 46.54
CA GLU A 220 -64.21 -63.00 45.36
C GLU A 220 -65.00 -62.26 44.28
N ILE A 221 -64.35 -61.35 43.55
CA ILE A 221 -64.28 -61.36 42.07
C ILE A 221 -63.54 -60.12 41.54
N GLU A 222 -62.48 -60.45 40.79
CA GLU A 222 -61.89 -59.81 39.60
C GLU A 222 -61.05 -58.52 39.69
N GLU A 223 -59.73 -58.76 39.59
CA GLU A 223 -58.78 -57.93 38.87
C GLU A 223 -59.22 -57.62 37.42
N LYS A 224 -58.98 -56.38 37.01
CA LYS A 224 -58.71 -56.03 35.60
C LYS A 224 -57.88 -54.75 35.52
N GLU A 225 -56.60 -54.88 35.22
CA GLU A 225 -55.89 -53.86 34.42
C GLU A 225 -56.32 -54.01 32.95
N PRO A 226 -56.35 -52.92 32.16
CA PRO A 226 -55.20 -52.71 31.26
C PRO A 226 -54.87 -51.25 30.92
N SER A 227 -53.55 -50.97 30.88
CA SER A 227 -52.74 -50.41 29.77
C SER A 227 -53.33 -49.46 28.69
N ILE A 228 -52.38 -48.65 28.15
CA ILE A 228 -52.28 -47.89 26.86
C ILE A 228 -53.14 -46.60 26.76
N LEU A 229 -52.68 -45.42 26.30
CA LEU A 229 -51.99 -45.08 25.04
C LEU A 229 -51.37 -43.67 25.02
N SER A 230 -50.33 -43.58 24.19
CA SER A 230 -49.69 -42.44 23.53
C SER A 230 -50.52 -41.17 23.29
N ASN A 231 -49.92 -40.01 23.61
CA ASN A 231 -49.47 -38.99 22.65
C ASN A 231 -48.57 -37.97 23.34
#